data_AF-A0A7L0WNC8-F1
#
_entry.id   AF-A0A7L0WNC8-F1
#
_cell.length_a   1.000
_cell.length_b   1.000
_cell.length_c   1.000
_cell.angle_alpha   90.00
_cell.angle_beta   90.00
_cell.angle_gamma   90.00
#
_symmetry.space_group_name_H-M   'P 1'
#
loop_
_entity.id
_entity.type
_entity.pdbx_description
1 polymer ?
#
loop_
_entity_poly.entity_id
_entity_poly.type
_entity_poly.pdbx_seq_one_letter_code
_entity_poly.pdbx_strand_id
1 'polypeptide(L)' 'RPQLLVLLKLDAELGVSRPPLLALAAQLKAGRGLLVAGSVLPGDPLRAQEEARAAEQVG' A
#
# COMPACT_ATOMS: atom_id res chain seq x y z
N ARG A 1 1.01 23.16 6.38
CA ARG A 1 1.83 21.91 6.34
C ARG A 1 0.99 20.85 5.63
N PRO A 2 1.35 20.38 4.42
CA PRO A 2 0.46 19.53 3.62
C PRO A 2 0.29 18.14 4.25
N GLN A 3 -0.94 17.64 4.25
CA GLN A 3 -1.25 16.24 4.49
C GLN A 3 -1.37 15.55 3.13
N LEU A 4 -0.69 14.42 2.95
CA LEU A 4 -0.60 13.75 1.66
C LEU A 4 -1.28 12.38 1.72
N LEU A 5 -2.17 12.12 0.76
CA LEU A 5 -2.64 10.78 0.42
C LEU A 5 -1.91 10.33 -0.84
N VAL A 6 -1.14 9.25 -0.74
CA VAL A 6 -0.33 8.71 -1.83
C VAL A 6 -0.94 7.39 -2.29
N LEU A 7 -1.49 7.37 -3.50
CA LEU A 7 -1.99 6.16 -4.13
C LEU A 7 -0.88 5.49 -4.92
N LEU A 8 -0.56 4.26 -4.56
CA LEU A 8 0.46 3.45 -5.20
C LEU A 8 -0.22 2.42 -6.10
N LYS A 9 0.28 2.28 -7.31
CA LYS A 9 -0.05 1.12 -8.16
C LYS A 9 0.97 0.03 -7.88
N LEU A 10 0.50 -1.21 -7.80
CA LEU A 10 1.35 -2.38 -7.68
C LEU A 10 1.48 -3.12 -9.02
N ASP A 11 2.59 -3.82 -9.19
CA ASP A 11 2.80 -4.80 -10.24
C ASP A 11 2.22 -6.18 -9.85
N ALA A 12 2.46 -7.20 -10.67
CA ALA A 12 1.91 -8.54 -10.47
C ALA A 12 2.52 -9.25 -9.25
N GLU A 13 3.73 -8.83 -8.85
CA GLU A 13 4.50 -9.33 -7.72
C GLU A 13 4.23 -8.51 -6.44
N LEU A 14 3.24 -7.63 -6.46
CA LEU A 14 2.88 -6.71 -5.36
C LEU A 14 3.96 -5.66 -5.04
N GLY A 15 4.88 -5.41 -5.98
CA GLY A 15 5.88 -4.34 -5.93
C GLY A 15 5.31 -2.99 -6.36
N VAL A 16 5.87 -1.89 -5.83
CA VAL A 16 5.44 -0.53 -6.21
C VAL A 16 5.90 -0.22 -7.62
N SER A 17 4.94 0.05 -8.53
CA SER A 17 5.24 0.26 -9.95
C SER A 17 6.04 1.53 -10.24
N ARG A 18 6.02 2.52 -9.33
CA ARG A 18 6.78 3.78 -9.46
C ARG A 18 7.38 4.22 -8.12
N PRO A 19 8.49 3.60 -7.67
CA PRO A 19 9.16 3.95 -6.42
C PRO A 19 9.55 5.43 -6.27
N PRO A 20 9.95 6.17 -7.33
CA PRO A 20 10.29 7.59 -7.20
C PRO A 20 9.16 8.49 -6.71
N LEU A 21 7.89 8.11 -6.93
CA LEU A 21 6.74 8.88 -6.45
C LEU A 21 6.64 8.85 -4.93
N LEU A 22 6.94 7.69 -4.32
CA LEU A 22 7.00 7.55 -2.87
C LEU A 22 8.16 8.36 -2.27
N ALA A 23 9.33 8.35 -2.93
CA ALA A 23 10.48 9.16 -2.52
C ALA A 23 10.17 10.67 -2.58
N LEU A 24 9.51 11.12 -3.64
CA LEU A 24 9.06 12.52 -3.78
C LEU A 24 8.09 12.90 -2.66
N ALA A 25 7.11 12.04 -2.35
CA ALA A 25 6.17 12.31 -1.27
C ALA A 25 6.89 12.42 0.09
N ALA A 26 7.87 11.55 0.36
CA ALA A 26 8.71 11.63 1.56
C ALA A 26 9.51 12.95 1.64
N GLN A 27 10.09 13.39 0.51
CA GLN A 27 10.81 14.67 0.42
C GLN A 27 9.90 15.87 0.70
N LEU A 28 8.68 15.89 0.12
CA LEU A 28 7.69 16.94 0.38
C LEU A 28 7.26 17.00 1.85
N LYS A 29 7.26 15.85 2.54
CA LYS A 29 6.97 15.78 3.98
C LYS A 29 8.13 16.27 4.83
N ALA A 30 9.38 16.11 4.38
CA ALA A 30 10.60 16.40 5.16
C ALA A 30 10.52 15.81 6.59
N GLY A 31 9.95 14.60 6.71
CA GLY A 31 9.75 13.91 8.00
C GLY A 31 8.70 14.53 8.94
N ARG A 32 7.87 15.49 8.50
CA ARG A 32 6.91 16.20 9.38
C ARG A 32 5.45 16.14 8.90
N GLY A 33 4.55 15.79 9.82
CA GLY A 33 3.10 15.74 9.59
C GLY A 33 2.65 14.45 8.89
N LEU A 34 1.34 14.32 8.64
CA LEU A 34 0.75 13.07 8.17
C LEU A 34 1.00 12.81 6.67
N LEU A 35 1.35 11.57 6.35
CA LEU A 35 1.32 10.97 5.02
C LEU A 35 0.65 9.60 5.17
N VAL A 36 -0.33 9.32 4.32
CA VAL A 36 -0.96 7.99 4.21
C VAL A 36 -0.64 7.46 2.82
N ALA A 37 -0.07 6.26 2.74
CA ALA A 37 0.14 5.54 1.50
C ALA A 37 -0.85 4.37 1.43
N GLY A 38 -1.52 4.21 0.30
CA GLY A 38 -2.48 3.14 0.07
C GLY A 38 -2.37 2.59 -1.35
N SER A 39 -2.80 1.35 -1.52
CA SER A 39 -2.92 0.72 -2.84
C SER A 39 -4.22 -0.06 -2.92
N VAL A 40 -4.61 -0.44 -4.13
CA VAL A 40 -5.77 -1.27 -4.42
C VAL A 40 -5.29 -2.61 -4.93
N LEU A 41 -5.55 -3.66 -4.17
CA LEU A 41 -5.35 -5.03 -4.61
C LEU A 41 -6.59 -5.51 -5.35
N PRO A 42 -6.50 -5.83 -6.66
CA PRO A 42 -7.63 -6.41 -7.37
C PRO A 42 -7.90 -7.83 -6.85
N GLY A 43 -9.15 -8.14 -6.57
CA GLY A 43 -9.54 -9.46 -6.09
C GLY A 43 -10.90 -9.46 -5.41
N ASP A 44 -11.35 -10.65 -5.00
CA ASP A 44 -12.53 -10.80 -4.16
C ASP A 44 -12.11 -10.68 -2.68
N PRO A 45 -12.59 -9.65 -1.95
CA PRO A 45 -12.21 -9.43 -0.56
C PRO A 45 -12.67 -10.56 0.39
N LEU A 46 -13.77 -11.26 0.09
CA LEU A 46 -14.27 -12.35 0.94
C LEU A 46 -13.37 -13.57 0.79
N ARG A 47 -12.98 -13.89 -0.44
CA ARG A 47 -12.06 -14.99 -0.71
C ARG A 47 -10.68 -14.77 -0.10
N ALA A 48 -10.14 -13.55 -0.20
CA ALA A 48 -8.85 -13.22 0.41
C ALA A 48 -8.87 -13.39 1.94
N GLN A 49 -10.01 -13.06 2.59
CA GLN A 49 -10.18 -13.30 4.02
C GLN A 49 -10.25 -14.79 4.38
N GLU A 50 -10.92 -15.59 3.57
CA GLU A 50 -10.98 -17.05 3.76
C GLU A 50 -9.61 -17.71 3.61
N GLU A 51 -8.85 -17.34 2.58
CA GLU A 51 -7.47 -17.81 2.36
C GLU A 51 -6.55 -17.39 3.51
N ALA A 52 -6.65 -16.14 4.00
CA ALA A 52 -5.90 -15.67 5.16
C ALA A 52 -6.26 -16.44 6.45
N ARG A 53 -7.55 -16.65 6.72
CA ARG A 53 -8.02 -17.42 7.89
C ARG A 53 -7.62 -18.89 7.83
N ALA A 54 -7.61 -19.50 6.64
CA ALA A 54 -7.16 -20.87 6.45
C ALA A 54 -5.64 -20.99 6.68
N ALA A 55 -4.85 -20.02 6.21
CA ALA A 55 -3.40 -19.98 6.45
C ALA A 55 -3.06 -19.86 7.94
N GLU A 56 -3.83 -19.10 8.72
CA GLU A 56 -3.66 -18.97 10.17
C GLU A 56 -3.97 -20.25 10.96
N GLN A 57 -4.78 -21.17 10.43
CA GLN A 57 -5.17 -22.42 11.11
C GLN A 57 -4.21 -23.59 10.86
N VAL A 58 -3.29 -23.45 9.90
CA VAL A 58 -2.34 -24.50 9.49
C VAL A 58 -0.92 -24.24 10.04
N GLY A 59 -0.70 -23.10 10.72
CA GLY A 59 0.55 -22.78 11.44
C GLY A 59 0.47 -23.14 12.91
#